data_AF-A0A2V9CJS7-F1
#
_entry.id   AF-A0A2V9CJS7-F1
#
_cell.length_a   1.000
_cell.length_b   1.000
_cell.length_c   1.000
_cell.angle_alpha   90.00
_cell.angle_beta   90.00
_cell.angle_gamma   90.00
#
_symmetry.space_group_name_H-M   'P 1'
#
loop_
_entity.id
_entity.type
_entity.pdbx_description
1 polymer ?
#
loop_
_entity_poly.entity_id
_entity_poly.type
_entity_poly.pdbx_seq_one_letter_code
_entity_poly.pdbx_strand_id
1 'polypeptide(L)'
;MYGLTDDEIAALLNGEFEKFSAHEQALLRLADALVGAPVNVSDELYADLRKHFSEEQLIELAADAAQENFRARWNRVFDVGSDFLYCTLPPK
;
A
#
# COMPACT_ATOMS: atom_id res chain seq x y z
N MET A 1 -10.36 0.11 -18.85
CA MET A 1 -9.43 -0.95 -18.40
C MET A 1 -9.17 -0.67 -16.94
N TYR A 2 -9.46 -1.59 -16.03
CA TYR A 2 -9.25 -1.38 -14.60
C TYR A 2 -7.76 -1.60 -14.28
N GLY A 3 -7.13 -0.66 -13.58
CA GLY A 3 -5.71 -0.72 -13.20
C GLY A 3 -5.04 0.65 -13.23
N LEU A 4 -3.87 0.73 -12.60
CA LEU A 4 -3.00 1.91 -12.67
C LEU A 4 -2.33 2.00 -14.05
N THR A 5 -2.10 3.22 -14.50
CA THR A 5 -1.27 3.53 -15.67
C THR A 5 0.20 3.26 -15.38
N ASP A 6 1.02 3.11 -16.44
CA ASP A 6 2.46 2.92 -16.29
C ASP A 6 3.12 4.10 -15.53
N ASP A 7 2.61 5.31 -15.73
CA ASP A 7 3.09 6.51 -15.03
C ASP A 7 2.74 6.48 -13.53
N GLU A 8 1.54 6.03 -13.17
CA GLU A 8 1.15 5.83 -11.77
C GLU A 8 1.96 4.70 -11.12
N ILE A 9 2.21 3.59 -11.84
CA ILE A 9 3.06 2.51 -11.35
C ILE A 9 4.48 3.03 -11.09
N ALA A 10 5.05 3.80 -12.03
CA ALA A 10 6.36 4.41 -11.85
C ALA A 10 6.38 5.39 -10.66
N ALA A 11 5.34 6.20 -10.50
CA ALA A 11 5.20 7.12 -9.38
C ALA A 11 5.18 6.38 -8.02
N LEU A 12 4.42 5.28 -7.90
CA LEU A 12 4.42 4.45 -6.69
C LEU A 12 5.80 3.89 -6.37
N LEU A 13 6.51 3.36 -7.38
CA LEU A 13 7.83 2.78 -7.19
C LEU A 13 8.89 3.81 -6.76
N ASN A 14 8.71 5.06 -7.17
CA ASN A 14 9.59 6.17 -6.80
C ASN A 14 9.17 6.89 -5.51
N GLY A 15 8.05 6.50 -4.89
CA GLY A 15 7.51 7.18 -3.70
C GLY A 15 6.93 8.57 -3.97
N GLU A 16 6.58 8.87 -5.22
CA GLU A 16 6.04 10.16 -5.68
C GLU A 16 4.54 10.26 -5.39
N PHE A 17 4.16 10.13 -4.12
CA PHE A 17 2.76 10.09 -3.70
C PHE A 17 2.00 11.39 -4.05
N GLU A 18 2.70 12.52 -4.19
CA GLU A 18 2.13 13.80 -4.59
C GLU A 18 1.45 13.79 -5.98
N LYS A 19 1.75 12.80 -6.82
CA LYS A 19 1.10 12.59 -8.13
C LYS A 19 -0.29 11.98 -8.02
N PHE A 20 -0.65 11.45 -6.85
CA PHE A 20 -1.96 10.87 -6.57
C PHE A 20 -2.89 11.90 -5.93
N SER A 21 -4.18 11.64 -5.97
CA SER A 21 -5.17 12.48 -5.29
C SER A 21 -5.00 12.43 -3.76
N ALA A 22 -5.56 13.40 -3.05
CA ALA A 22 -5.38 13.52 -1.60
C ALA A 22 -5.84 12.26 -0.81
N HIS A 23 -6.93 11.60 -1.24
CA HIS A 23 -7.43 10.41 -0.57
C HIS A 23 -6.53 9.18 -0.84
N GLU A 24 -6.02 9.05 -2.06
CA GLU A 24 -5.04 8.00 -2.41
C GLU A 24 -3.74 8.20 -1.63
N GLN A 25 -3.25 9.44 -1.51
CA GLN A 25 -2.07 9.74 -0.69
C GLN A 25 -2.24 9.31 0.77
N ALA A 26 -3.39 9.60 1.38
CA ALA A 26 -3.67 9.17 2.74
C ALA A 26 -3.68 7.64 2.87
N LEU A 27 -4.28 6.94 1.90
CA LEU A 27 -4.33 5.48 1.86
C LEU A 27 -2.95 4.84 1.64
N LEU A 28 -2.12 5.40 0.76
CA LEU A 28 -0.75 4.93 0.53
C LEU A 28 0.11 5.07 1.80
N ARG A 29 -0.03 6.17 2.53
CA ARG A 29 0.63 6.35 3.85
C ARG A 29 0.14 5.35 4.90
N LEU A 30 -1.14 4.96 4.87
CA LEU A 30 -1.64 3.90 5.73
C LEU A 30 -0.97 2.55 5.40
N ALA A 31 -0.88 2.20 4.11
CA ALA A 31 -0.22 0.98 3.67
C ALA A 31 1.25 0.92 4.13
N ASP A 32 2.01 2.01 3.97
CA ASP A 32 3.38 2.12 4.46
C ASP A 32 3.47 1.94 5.98
N ALA A 33 2.59 2.60 6.74
CA ALA A 33 2.55 2.50 8.20
C ALA A 33 2.27 1.07 8.69
N LEU A 34 1.45 0.30 7.97
CA LEU A 34 1.12 -1.08 8.30
C LEU A 34 2.25 -2.07 8.00
N VAL A 35 3.16 -1.75 7.08
CA VAL A 35 4.31 -2.61 6.75
C VAL A 35 5.49 -2.39 7.72
N GLY A 36 5.56 -1.21 8.36
CA GLY A 36 6.60 -0.84 9.32
C GLY A 36 6.79 -1.81 10.50
N ALA A 37 7.98 -1.79 11.08
CA ALA A 37 8.30 -2.49 12.32
C ALA A 37 9.12 -1.54 13.23
N PRO A 38 8.50 -0.90 14.26
CA PRO A 38 7.14 -1.12 14.74
C PRO A 38 6.05 -0.58 13.80
N VAL A 39 4.87 -1.19 13.84
CA VAL A 39 3.66 -0.66 13.18
C VAL A 39 3.16 0.54 13.98
N ASN A 40 2.93 1.67 13.32
CA ASN A 40 2.40 2.87 13.96
C ASN A 40 1.53 3.68 12.98
N VAL A 41 0.22 3.69 13.22
CA VAL A 41 -0.71 4.62 12.56
C VAL A 41 -0.93 5.77 13.52
N SER A 42 -0.35 6.93 13.25
CA SER A 42 -0.45 8.07 14.15
C SER A 42 -1.86 8.67 14.16
N ASP A 43 -2.21 9.39 15.22
CA ASP A 43 -3.50 10.08 15.33
C ASP A 43 -3.69 11.10 14.19
N GLU A 44 -2.63 11.75 13.75
CA GLU A 44 -2.67 12.68 12.62
C GLU A 44 -2.99 11.97 11.31
N LEU A 45 -2.38 10.80 11.06
CA LEU A 45 -2.68 9.99 9.88
C LEU A 45 -4.11 9.45 9.92
N TYR A 46 -4.56 8.96 11.08
CA TYR A 46 -5.92 8.47 11.24
C TYR A 46 -6.96 9.60 11.06
N ALA A 47 -6.68 10.79 11.60
CA ALA A 47 -7.53 11.96 11.41
C ALA A 47 -7.58 12.39 9.93
N ASP A 48 -6.48 12.30 9.19
CA ASP A 48 -6.44 12.59 7.76
C ASP A 48 -7.26 11.58 6.94
N LEU A 49 -7.10 10.29 7.22
CA LEU A 49 -7.89 9.21 6.62
C LEU A 49 -9.40 9.42 6.81
N ARG A 50 -9.83 9.83 7.99
CA ARG A 50 -11.26 10.09 8.29
C ARG A 50 -11.86 11.29 7.56
N LYS A 51 -11.05 12.16 6.95
CA LYS A 51 -11.55 13.22 6.04
C LYS A 51 -12.00 12.64 4.69
N HIS A 52 -11.51 11.46 4.32
CA HIS A 52 -11.68 10.88 2.98
C HIS A 52 -12.55 9.62 2.97
N PHE A 53 -12.46 8.80 4.03
CA PHE A 53 -13.07 7.49 4.09
C PHE A 53 -13.97 7.37 5.32
N SER A 54 -15.10 6.67 5.18
CA SER A 54 -15.94 6.25 6.32
C SER A 54 -15.20 5.22 7.19
N GLU A 55 -15.75 4.92 8.37
CA GLU A 55 -15.16 3.91 9.24
C GLU A 55 -15.25 2.52 8.61
N GLU A 56 -16.37 2.20 7.96
CA GLU A 56 -16.58 0.95 7.23
C GLU A 56 -15.59 0.79 6.08
N GLN A 57 -15.36 1.87 5.31
CA GLN A 57 -14.35 1.88 4.25
C GLN A 57 -12.93 1.65 4.81
N LEU A 58 -12.60 2.25 5.96
CA LEU A 58 -11.29 2.03 6.59
C LEU A 58 -11.11 0.61 7.12
N ILE A 59 -12.18 -0.03 7.60
CA ILE A 59 -12.14 -1.46 7.98
C ILE A 59 -11.75 -2.32 6.78
N GLU A 60 -12.39 -2.10 5.63
CA GLU A 60 -12.10 -2.86 4.40
C GLU A 60 -10.68 -2.60 3.89
N LEU A 61 -10.30 -1.32 3.76
CA LEU A 61 -8.98 -0.91 3.26
C LEU A 61 -7.83 -1.38 4.16
N ALA A 62 -8.01 -1.32 5.48
CA ALA A 62 -7.01 -1.81 6.42
C ALA A 62 -6.88 -3.34 6.38
N ALA A 63 -8.00 -4.06 6.19
CA ALA A 63 -7.98 -5.51 6.05
C ALA A 63 -7.20 -5.94 4.80
N ASP A 64 -7.44 -5.29 3.66
CA ASP A 64 -6.73 -5.57 2.41
C ASP A 64 -5.21 -5.30 2.55
N ALA A 65 -4.83 -4.15 3.09
CA ALA A 65 -3.43 -3.81 3.32
C ALA A 65 -2.73 -4.79 4.28
N ALA A 66 -3.41 -5.19 5.37
CA ALA A 66 -2.90 -6.18 6.31
C ALA A 66 -2.74 -7.56 5.66
N GLN A 67 -3.64 -7.95 4.76
CA GLN A 67 -3.57 -9.21 4.03
C GLN A 67 -2.37 -9.27 3.08
N GLU A 68 -2.03 -8.16 2.39
CA GLU A 68 -0.83 -8.09 1.57
C GLU A 68 0.45 -8.20 2.40
N ASN A 69 0.49 -7.55 3.57
CA ASN A 69 1.62 -7.68 4.50
C ASN A 69 1.77 -9.13 5.02
N PHE A 70 0.65 -9.80 5.34
CA PHE A 70 0.66 -11.22 5.69
C PHE A 70 1.26 -12.06 4.56
N ARG A 71 0.81 -11.88 3.31
CA ARG A 71 1.36 -12.59 2.14
C ARG A 71 2.87 -12.35 1.99
N ALA A 72 3.31 -11.09 2.10
CA ALA A 72 4.73 -10.74 1.98
C ALA A 72 5.59 -11.43 3.04
N ARG A 73 5.14 -11.46 4.30
CA ARG A 73 5.85 -12.14 5.40
C ARG A 73 5.81 -13.66 5.27
N TRP A 74 4.67 -14.21 4.89
CA TRP A 74 4.52 -15.65 4.66
C TRP A 74 5.42 -16.14 3.52
N ASN A 75 5.45 -15.43 2.38
CA ASN A 75 6.34 -15.75 1.26
C ASN A 75 7.80 -15.86 1.71
N ARG A 76 8.23 -14.97 2.60
CA ARG A 76 9.61 -14.95 3.11
C ARG A 76 9.94 -16.14 4.02
N VAL A 77 8.97 -16.74 4.69
CA VAL A 77 9.18 -17.95 5.52
C VAL A 77 9.54 -19.15 4.65
N PHE A 78 8.95 -19.26 3.46
CA PHE A 78 9.11 -20.41 2.57
C PHE A 78 9.98 -20.13 1.33
N ASP A 79 10.65 -18.98 1.30
CA ASP A 79 11.46 -18.52 0.17
C ASP A 79 10.70 -18.57 -1.18
N VAL A 80 9.44 -18.14 -1.16
CA VAL A 80 8.59 -18.09 -2.35
C VAL A 80 9.06 -16.95 -3.25
N GLY A 81 9.62 -17.31 -4.41
CA GLY A 81 10.08 -16.40 -5.45
C GLY A 81 8.99 -15.99 -6.45
N SER A 82 9.38 -15.16 -7.42
CA SER A 82 8.50 -14.78 -8.54
C SER A 82 8.40 -15.92 -9.55
N ASP A 83 7.20 -16.12 -10.11
CA ASP A 83 6.97 -17.03 -11.25
C ASP A 83 7.29 -16.38 -12.60
N PHE A 84 7.79 -15.13 -12.60
CA PHE A 84 8.18 -14.35 -13.79
C PHE A 84 7.07 -14.13 -14.84
N LEU A 85 5.80 -14.26 -14.43
CA LEU A 85 4.64 -14.06 -15.31
C LEU A 85 4.29 -12.58 -15.57
N TYR A 86 4.78 -11.67 -14.72
CA TYR A 86 4.51 -10.22 -14.80
C TYR A 86 5.81 -9.43 -14.90
N CYS A 87 5.69 -8.14 -15.27
CA CYS A 87 6.82 -7.22 -15.39
C CYS A 87 7.74 -7.32 -14.18
N THR A 88 9.04 -7.44 -14.43
CA THR A 88 10.02 -7.48 -13.36
C THR A 88 10.07 -6.10 -12.71
N LEU A 89 9.75 -6.04 -11.41
CA LEU A 89 10.05 -4.84 -10.62
C LEU A 89 11.55 -4.56 -10.76
N PRO A 90 11.97 -3.30 -10.96
CA PRO A 90 13.38 -2.96 -10.94
C PRO A 90 13.98 -3.46 -9.61
N PRO A 91 15.22 -4.00 -9.62
CA PRO A 91 15.84 -4.50 -8.40
C PRO A 91 15.93 -3.39 -7.35
N LYS A 92 15.64 -3.73 -6.09
CA LYS A 92 15.84 -2.85 -4.93
C LYS A 92 17.32 -2.57 -4.70
#